data_AF-D3AMS4-F1
#
_entry.id   AF-D3AMS4-F1
#
_cell.length_a   1.000
_cell.length_b   1.000
_cell.length_c   1.000
_cell.angle_alpha   90.00
_cell.angle_beta   90.00
_cell.angle_gamma   90.00
#
_symmetry.space_group_name_H-M   'P 1'
#
loop_
_entity.id
_entity.type
_entity.pdbx_description
1 polymer ?
#
loop_
_entity_poly.entity_id
_entity_poly.type
_entity_poly.pdbx_seq_one_letter_code
_entity_poly.pdbx_strand_id
1 'polypeptide(L)'
;MLEENMKDFKKSCVYQIYPKSFRDTTGNGVGDLNGVTEKLDYLKKLGVDYLWLTPFFVSPQNDNGYDIADYYHIDPLFGTMEDLDRLIKEAADRGMGLMFDMVFNHTSTHHQWFARALKGEKEYQDYYIFRKGKKGVPLPTGSPSSAAVPGSMWRSWDSITFTYLTGRRRI
;
A
#
# COMPACT_ATOMS: atom_id res chain seq x y z
N MET A 1 20.01 -6.67 21.55
CA MET A 1 19.19 -7.85 21.91
C MET A 1 18.01 -8.00 20.96
N LEU A 2 18.25 -8.07 19.64
CA LEU A 2 17.19 -8.17 18.61
C LEU A 2 17.47 -9.29 17.59
N GLU A 3 18.36 -10.23 17.90
CA GLU A 3 18.75 -11.31 16.97
C GLU A 3 18.28 -12.71 17.39
N GLU A 4 17.72 -12.87 18.59
CA GLU A 4 17.33 -14.20 19.06
C GLU A 4 15.82 -14.44 18.83
N ASN A 5 15.52 -15.43 17.97
CA ASN A 5 14.19 -15.99 17.62
C ASN A 5 13.50 -15.53 16.33
N MET A 6 14.25 -15.17 15.28
CA MET A 6 13.67 -15.27 13.95
C MET A 6 13.54 -16.75 13.57
N LYS A 7 12.29 -17.23 13.48
CA LYS A 7 11.99 -18.58 13.00
C LYS A 7 12.52 -18.74 11.58
N ASP A 8 12.95 -19.95 11.24
CA ASP A 8 13.31 -20.30 9.86
C ASP A 8 12.11 -19.99 8.95
N PHE A 9 12.22 -18.92 8.15
CA PHE A 9 11.11 -18.41 7.36
C PHE A 9 10.57 -19.48 6.39
N LYS A 10 11.43 -20.38 5.89
CA LYS A 10 11.02 -21.47 4.99
C LYS A 10 10.09 -22.49 5.66
N LYS A 11 10.07 -22.54 6.99
CA LYS A 11 9.22 -23.42 7.81
C LYS A 11 8.09 -22.67 8.50
N SER A 12 7.98 -21.36 8.29
CA SER A 12 7.05 -20.51 9.02
C SER A 12 5.68 -20.49 8.35
N CYS A 13 4.62 -20.45 9.17
CA CYS A 13 3.26 -20.22 8.71
C CYS A 13 2.95 -18.72 8.67
N VAL A 14 2.66 -18.20 7.47
CA VAL A 14 2.27 -16.80 7.25
C VAL A 14 0.76 -16.71 7.10
N TYR A 15 0.13 -15.80 7.86
CA TYR A 15 -1.30 -15.52 7.77
C TYR A 15 -1.51 -14.13 7.18
N GLN A 16 -2.10 -14.05 5.99
CA GLN A 16 -2.42 -12.78 5.35
C GLN A 16 -3.70 -12.19 5.93
N ILE A 17 -3.65 -10.92 6.31
CA ILE A 17 -4.75 -10.14 6.86
C ILE A 17 -5.05 -8.99 5.90
N TYR A 18 -6.32 -8.88 5.51
CA TYR A 18 -6.88 -7.69 4.88
C TYR A 18 -7.56 -6.83 5.95
N PRO A 19 -6.92 -5.75 6.47
CA PRO A 19 -7.36 -5.08 7.70
C PRO A 19 -8.82 -4.62 7.66
N LYS A 20 -9.25 -4.03 6.53
CA LYS A 20 -10.62 -3.51 6.34
C LYS A 20 -11.73 -4.50 6.64
N SER A 21 -11.49 -5.80 6.51
CA SER A 21 -12.52 -6.83 6.67
C SER A 21 -12.20 -7.85 7.77
N PHE A 22 -11.16 -7.59 8.58
CA PHE A 22 -10.74 -8.54 9.60
C PHE A 22 -11.53 -8.37 10.90
N ARG A 23 -11.43 -7.20 11.54
CA ARG A 23 -12.13 -6.91 12.81
C ARG A 23 -12.23 -5.40 13.04
N ASP A 24 -13.45 -4.91 13.17
CA ASP A 24 -13.76 -3.52 13.58
C ASP A 24 -13.85 -3.44 15.11
N THR A 25 -13.16 -2.45 15.68
CA THR A 25 -13.17 -2.09 17.11
C THR A 25 -13.71 -0.68 17.37
N THR A 26 -13.92 0.11 16.32
CA THR A 26 -14.41 1.50 16.39
C THR A 26 -15.92 1.61 16.17
N GLY A 27 -16.55 0.58 15.59
CA GLY A 27 -17.98 0.55 15.27
C GLY A 27 -18.34 1.27 13.96
N ASN A 28 -17.34 1.62 13.14
CA ASN A 28 -17.55 2.32 11.87
C ASN A 28 -17.82 1.37 10.68
N GLY A 29 -17.78 0.04 10.90
CA GLY A 29 -18.01 -0.98 9.90
C GLY A 29 -16.77 -1.40 9.10
N VAL A 30 -15.58 -0.86 9.42
CA VAL A 30 -14.30 -1.17 8.77
C VAL A 30 -13.32 -1.69 9.81
N GLY A 31 -12.62 -2.77 9.49
CA GLY A 31 -11.61 -3.31 10.38
C GLY A 31 -10.36 -2.44 10.50
N ASP A 32 -9.73 -2.49 11.66
CA ASP A 32 -8.64 -1.61 12.09
C ASP A 32 -7.48 -2.40 12.74
N LEU A 33 -6.35 -1.74 12.99
CA LEU A 33 -5.15 -2.38 13.56
C LEU A 33 -5.38 -2.90 14.99
N ASN A 34 -6.31 -2.30 15.72
CA ASN A 34 -6.65 -2.72 17.07
C ASN A 34 -7.44 -4.02 17.05
N GLY A 35 -8.30 -4.19 16.05
CA GLY A 35 -8.97 -5.44 15.77
C GLY A 35 -8.01 -6.57 15.42
N VAL A 36 -6.90 -6.28 14.73
CA VAL A 36 -5.82 -7.27 14.53
C VAL A 36 -5.17 -7.64 15.87
N THR A 37 -4.86 -6.62 16.68
CA THR A 37 -4.26 -6.80 18.00
C THR A 37 -5.14 -7.66 18.93
N GLU A 38 -6.45 -7.44 18.95
CA GLU A 38 -7.42 -8.23 19.74
C GLU A 38 -7.44 -9.72 19.37
N LYS A 39 -6.99 -10.10 18.17
CA LYS A 39 -7.02 -11.49 17.68
C LYS A 39 -5.67 -12.19 17.69
N LEU A 40 -4.62 -11.55 18.21
CA LEU A 40 -3.29 -12.15 18.28
C LEU A 40 -3.27 -13.48 19.05
N ASP A 41 -4.05 -13.63 20.12
CA ASP A 41 -4.15 -14.89 20.87
C ASP A 41 -4.78 -16.01 20.05
N TYR A 42 -5.80 -15.68 19.25
CA TYR A 42 -6.43 -16.63 18.33
C TYR A 42 -5.45 -17.05 17.23
N LEU A 43 -4.75 -16.10 16.62
CA LEU A 43 -3.76 -16.36 15.58
C LEU A 43 -2.58 -17.18 16.11
N LYS A 44 -2.15 -16.90 17.34
CA LYS A 44 -1.12 -17.68 18.03
C LYS A 44 -1.57 -19.12 18.26
N LYS A 45 -2.82 -19.33 18.72
CA LYS A 45 -3.40 -20.67 18.92
C LYS A 45 -3.48 -21.45 17.61
N LEU A 46 -3.71 -20.78 16.48
CA LEU A 46 -3.71 -21.38 15.15
C LEU A 46 -2.31 -21.83 14.70
N GLY A 47 -1.25 -21.41 15.39
CA GLY A 47 0.13 -21.74 15.04
C GLY A 47 0.75 -20.79 14.02
N VAL A 48 0.25 -19.55 13.93
CA VAL A 48 0.80 -18.54 13.02
C VAL A 48 2.14 -18.01 13.53
N ASP A 49 3.09 -17.86 12.61
CA ASP A 49 4.44 -17.35 12.89
C ASP A 49 4.60 -15.89 12.44
N TYR A 50 3.99 -15.53 11.31
CA TYR A 50 4.02 -14.17 10.76
C TYR A 50 2.63 -13.70 10.33
N LEU A 51 2.31 -12.44 10.59
CA LEU A 51 1.14 -11.78 10.01
C LEU A 51 1.59 -10.95 8.82
N TRP A 52 0.95 -11.12 7.67
CA TRP A 52 1.15 -10.29 6.50
C TRP A 52 -0.05 -9.37 6.31
N LEU A 53 0.13 -8.07 6.54
CA LEU A 53 -0.94 -7.09 6.37
C LEU A 53 -0.87 -6.46 4.98
N THR A 54 -1.98 -6.48 4.26
CA THR A 54 -2.18 -5.67 3.05
C THR A 54 -2.17 -4.18 3.40
N PRO A 55 -2.03 -3.23 2.44
CA PRO A 55 -1.78 -1.83 2.72
C PRO A 55 -2.77 -1.17 3.70
N PHE A 56 -2.21 -0.42 4.65
CA PHE A 56 -2.92 0.37 5.66
C PHE A 56 -2.32 1.79 5.85
N PHE A 57 -1.40 2.19 4.97
CA PHE A 57 -0.89 3.57 4.91
C PHE A 57 -1.90 4.51 4.27
N VAL A 58 -1.72 5.82 4.49
CA VAL A 58 -2.62 6.85 3.96
C VAL A 58 -2.78 6.70 2.45
N SER A 59 -4.03 6.52 2.02
CA SER A 59 -4.39 6.35 0.63
C SER A 59 -5.75 7.00 0.35
N PRO A 60 -5.99 7.58 -0.84
CA PRO A 60 -7.33 8.00 -1.23
C PRO A 60 -8.29 6.82 -1.49
N GLN A 61 -7.79 5.58 -1.38
CA GLN A 61 -8.56 4.34 -1.48
C GLN A 61 -9.15 4.06 -2.87
N ASN A 62 -8.62 4.68 -3.94
CA ASN A 62 -9.08 4.38 -5.31
C ASN A 62 -8.70 2.97 -5.77
N ASP A 63 -7.64 2.41 -5.17
CA ASP A 63 -7.17 1.06 -5.41
C ASP A 63 -7.04 0.25 -4.11
N ASN A 64 -8.05 0.33 -3.24
CA ASN A 64 -8.11 -0.45 -2.00
C ASN A 64 -6.89 -0.29 -1.07
N GLY A 65 -6.22 0.87 -1.11
CA GLY A 65 -5.04 1.17 -0.29
C GLY A 65 -3.71 1.00 -1.03
N TYR A 66 -3.69 0.47 -2.25
CA TYR A 66 -2.46 0.32 -3.03
C TYR A 66 -2.03 1.64 -3.73
N ASP A 67 -2.91 2.63 -3.82
CA ASP A 67 -2.57 4.00 -4.24
C ASP A 67 -2.13 4.84 -3.02
N ILE A 68 -0.86 4.69 -2.61
CA ILE A 68 -0.29 5.33 -1.40
C ILE A 68 -0.07 6.83 -1.61
N ALA A 69 -0.62 7.66 -0.72
CA ALA A 69 -0.39 9.11 -0.69
C ALA A 69 0.65 9.55 0.35
N ASP A 70 0.85 8.76 1.41
CA ASP A 70 1.92 8.97 2.40
C ASP A 70 2.39 7.63 2.97
N TYR A 71 3.69 7.34 2.81
CA TYR A 71 4.31 6.10 3.32
C TYR A 71 4.69 6.16 4.80
N TYR A 72 4.67 7.33 5.43
CA TYR A 72 5.14 7.54 6.80
C TYR A 72 4.01 7.53 7.83
N HIS A 73 2.76 7.55 7.38
CA HIS A 73 1.59 7.63 8.26
C HIS A 73 0.59 6.52 7.95
N ILE A 74 -0.10 6.08 9.01
CA ILE A 74 -1.21 5.14 8.91
C ILE A 74 -2.46 5.89 8.44
N ASP A 75 -3.25 5.26 7.58
CA ASP A 75 -4.55 5.82 7.21
C ASP A 75 -5.43 5.90 8.46
N PRO A 76 -6.01 7.08 8.80
CA PRO A 76 -6.87 7.22 9.98
C PRO A 76 -8.05 6.25 10.02
N LEU A 77 -8.44 5.67 8.88
CA LEU A 77 -9.43 4.60 8.81
C LEU A 77 -9.01 3.33 9.58
N PHE A 78 -7.71 3.07 9.71
CA PHE A 78 -7.14 1.87 10.34
C PHE A 78 -6.57 2.09 11.74
N GLY A 79 -6.37 3.35 12.15
CA GLY A 79 -5.80 3.70 13.44
C GLY A 79 -4.64 4.70 13.33
N THR A 80 -3.75 4.67 14.32
CA THR A 80 -2.61 5.59 14.41
C THR A 80 -1.26 4.86 14.35
N MET A 81 -0.16 5.62 14.36
CA MET A 81 1.18 5.04 14.50
C MET A 81 1.35 4.31 15.84
N GLU A 82 0.76 4.83 16.92
CA GLU A 82 0.80 4.20 18.24
C GLU A 82 0.05 2.86 18.27
N ASP A 83 -1.05 2.74 17.51
CA ASP A 83 -1.76 1.49 17.34
C ASP A 83 -0.91 0.45 16.58
N LEU A 84 -0.14 0.89 15.58
CA LEU A 84 0.84 0.03 14.90
C LEU A 84 1.96 -0.40 15.85
N ASP A 85 2.53 0.53 16.62
CA ASP A 85 3.57 0.23 17.61
C ASP A 85 3.09 -0.80 18.63
N ARG A 86 1.84 -0.66 19.09
CA ARG A 86 1.21 -1.64 19.97
C ARG A 86 1.07 -3.00 19.30
N LEU A 87 0.59 -3.05 18.05
CA LEU A 87 0.48 -4.31 17.30
C LEU A 87 1.84 -5.00 17.14
N ILE A 88 2.90 -4.26 16.79
CA ILE A 88 4.27 -4.77 16.68
C ILE A 88 4.70 -5.38 18.01
N LYS A 89 4.54 -4.64 19.10
CA LYS A 89 4.97 -5.07 20.42
C LYS A 89 4.21 -6.33 20.88
N GLU A 90 2.89 -6.33 20.79
CA GLU A 90 2.04 -7.43 21.24
C GLU A 90 2.23 -8.70 20.40
N ALA A 91 2.51 -8.56 19.10
CA ALA A 91 2.88 -9.68 18.25
C ALA A 91 4.25 -10.26 18.64
N ALA A 92 5.24 -9.40 18.88
CA ALA A 92 6.58 -9.80 19.30
C ALA A 92 6.57 -10.52 20.66
N ASP A 93 5.78 -10.03 21.64
CA ASP A 93 5.60 -10.68 22.95
C ASP A 93 5.04 -12.11 22.82
N ARG A 94 4.33 -12.40 21.73
CA ARG A 94 3.80 -13.74 21.39
C ARG A 94 4.73 -14.54 20.48
N GLY A 95 5.91 -14.03 20.16
CA GLY A 95 6.86 -14.64 19.23
C GLY A 95 6.29 -14.77 17.82
N MET A 96 5.54 -13.76 17.37
CA MET A 96 5.03 -13.62 16.00
C MET A 96 5.70 -12.41 15.32
N GLY A 97 6.05 -12.56 14.05
CA GLY A 97 6.56 -11.47 13.23
C GLY A 97 5.45 -10.75 12.44
N LEU A 98 5.76 -9.56 11.93
CA LEU A 98 4.89 -8.80 11.04
C LEU A 98 5.57 -8.55 9.70
N MET A 99 4.78 -8.55 8.64
CA MET A 99 5.16 -8.20 7.27
C MET A 99 4.13 -7.25 6.71
N PHE A 100 4.56 -6.20 6.01
CA PHE A 100 3.67 -5.20 5.42
C PHE A 100 3.86 -5.14 3.91
N ASP A 101 2.77 -4.97 3.17
CA ASP A 101 2.84 -4.65 1.75
C ASP A 101 3.45 -3.27 1.54
N MET A 102 4.54 -3.22 0.77
CA MET A 102 5.20 -1.99 0.36
C MET A 102 5.03 -1.78 -1.15
N VAL A 103 4.24 -0.79 -1.54
CA VAL A 103 3.95 -0.48 -2.94
C VAL A 103 4.92 0.58 -3.46
N PHE A 104 6.02 0.16 -4.08
CA PHE A 104 7.04 1.10 -4.59
C PHE A 104 6.98 1.36 -6.10
N ASN A 105 6.19 0.58 -6.85
CA ASN A 105 6.08 0.75 -8.30
C ASN A 105 5.39 2.06 -8.68
N HIS A 106 4.47 2.54 -7.84
CA HIS A 106 3.68 3.74 -8.11
C HIS A 106 3.22 4.37 -6.78
N THR A 107 2.92 5.67 -6.82
CA THR A 107 2.25 6.40 -5.74
C THR A 107 0.87 6.86 -6.21
N SER A 108 0.02 7.26 -5.27
CA SER A 108 -1.18 8.04 -5.59
C SER A 108 -0.81 9.35 -6.29
N THR A 109 -1.73 9.86 -7.10
CA THR A 109 -1.65 11.24 -7.63
C THR A 109 -1.85 12.30 -6.54
N HIS A 110 -2.31 11.90 -5.35
CA HIS A 110 -2.41 12.77 -4.17
C HIS A 110 -1.09 12.82 -3.37
N HIS A 111 -0.09 12.00 -3.74
CA HIS A 111 1.21 11.98 -3.07
C HIS A 111 1.96 13.30 -3.29
N GLN A 112 2.62 13.81 -2.26
CA GLN A 112 3.34 15.10 -2.30
C GLN A 112 4.35 15.18 -3.46
N TRP A 113 5.09 14.10 -3.71
CA TRP A 113 6.02 13.98 -4.83
C TRP A 113 5.34 14.23 -6.18
N PHE A 114 4.18 13.63 -6.43
CA PHE A 114 3.45 13.83 -7.68
C PHE A 114 2.96 15.27 -7.81
N ALA A 115 2.44 15.86 -6.73
CA ALA A 115 2.01 17.26 -6.70
C ALA A 115 3.17 18.22 -7.00
N ARG A 116 4.38 17.96 -6.46
CA ARG A 116 5.60 18.75 -6.72
C ARG A 116 6.10 18.57 -8.16
N ALA A 117 6.02 17.34 -8.69
CA ALA A 117 6.34 17.06 -10.09
C ALA A 117 5.44 17.84 -11.06
N LEU A 118 4.13 17.91 -10.78
CA LEU A 118 3.16 18.71 -11.55
C LEU A 118 3.43 20.22 -11.47
N LYS A 119 3.98 20.72 -10.35
CA LYS A 119 4.40 22.12 -10.21
C LYS A 119 5.68 22.47 -11.00
N GLY A 120 6.34 21.48 -11.61
CA GLY A 120 7.53 21.71 -12.41
C GLY A 120 8.87 21.49 -11.69
N GLU A 121 8.84 21.01 -10.44
CA GLU A 121 10.06 20.76 -9.67
C GLU A 121 10.84 19.58 -10.27
N LYS A 122 12.04 19.85 -10.81
CA LYS A 122 12.79 18.90 -11.64
C LYS A 122 13.12 17.59 -10.95
N GLU A 123 13.56 17.65 -9.70
CA GLU A 123 13.85 16.48 -8.87
C GLU A 123 12.65 15.52 -8.81
N TYR A 124 11.45 16.05 -8.55
CA TYR A 124 10.24 15.24 -8.47
C TYR A 124 9.70 14.85 -9.86
N GLN A 125 10.01 15.61 -10.91
CA GLN A 125 9.70 15.19 -12.28
C GLN A 125 10.44 13.91 -12.65
N ASP A 126 11.69 13.75 -12.20
CA ASP A 126 12.51 12.58 -12.49
C ASP A 126 12.03 11.31 -11.73
N TYR A 127 11.15 11.45 -10.73
CA TYR A 127 10.52 10.32 -10.03
C TYR A 127 9.41 9.66 -10.85
N TYR A 128 8.87 10.34 -11.86
CA TYR A 128 7.76 9.84 -12.68
C TYR A 128 8.09 9.92 -14.17
N ILE A 129 7.27 9.25 -14.98
CA ILE A 129 7.49 9.16 -16.43
C ILE A 129 6.62 10.20 -17.15
N PHE A 130 7.20 11.37 -17.41
CA PHE A 130 6.58 12.41 -18.24
C PHE A 130 6.97 12.28 -19.72
N ARG A 131 6.03 12.53 -20.64
CA ARG A 131 6.31 12.60 -22.09
C ARG A 131 5.55 13.73 -22.74
N LYS A 132 6.22 14.58 -23.52
CA LYS A 132 5.54 15.66 -24.22
C LYS A 132 4.49 15.10 -25.20
N GLY A 133 3.23 15.44 -24.96
CA GLY A 133 2.11 15.13 -25.86
C GLY A 133 2.09 16.08 -27.07
N LYS A 134 1.39 15.67 -28.13
CA LYS A 134 1.04 16.56 -29.25
C LYS A 134 -0.46 16.81 -29.21
N LYS A 135 -0.88 18.08 -29.27
CA LYS A 135 -2.29 18.47 -29.29
C LYS A 135 -3.01 17.81 -30.48
N GLY A 136 -4.16 17.19 -30.23
CA GLY A 136 -4.94 16.49 -31.26
C GLY A 136 -4.39 15.12 -31.67
N VAL A 137 -3.25 14.69 -31.11
CA VAL A 137 -2.74 13.33 -31.30
C VAL A 137 -3.24 12.45 -30.16
N PRO A 138 -3.92 11.32 -30.46
CA PRO A 138 -4.36 10.38 -29.44
C PRO A 138 -3.19 9.92 -28.58
N LEU A 139 -3.46 9.71 -27.29
CA LEU A 139 -2.47 9.17 -26.37
C LEU A 139 -2.01 7.78 -26.82
N PRO A 140 -0.73 7.40 -26.60
CA PRO A 140 -0.27 6.07 -26.97
C PRO A 140 -1.09 5.01 -26.24
N THR A 141 -1.85 4.20 -26.96
CA THR A 141 -2.39 2.96 -26.44
C THR A 141 -1.31 1.90 -26.61
N GLY A 142 -0.76 1.37 -25.52
CA GLY A 142 0.05 0.14 -25.61
C GLY A 142 -0.81 -1.00 -26.19
N SER A 143 -0.18 -2.08 -26.65
CA SER A 143 -0.93 -3.29 -26.99
C SER A 143 -1.80 -3.70 -25.79
N PRO A 144 -3.04 -4.18 -26.00
CA PRO A 144 -3.96 -4.53 -24.91
C PRO A 144 -3.41 -5.58 -23.92
N SER A 145 -2.30 -6.24 -24.25
CA SER A 145 -1.57 -7.18 -23.39
C SER A 145 -0.62 -6.52 -22.36
N SER A 146 -0.31 -5.22 -22.44
CA SER A 146 0.64 -4.56 -21.54
C SER A 146 0.00 -3.67 -20.46
N ALA A 147 -1.30 -3.38 -20.57
CA ALA A 147 -2.02 -2.52 -19.64
C ALA A 147 -2.85 -3.35 -18.64
N ALA A 148 -2.60 -3.11 -17.36
CA ALA A 148 -3.32 -3.63 -16.20
C ALA A 148 -4.83 -3.30 -16.18
N VAL A 149 -5.23 -2.23 -16.87
CA VAL A 149 -6.56 -1.62 -16.82
C VAL A 149 -6.97 -1.27 -18.24
N PRO A 150 -8.25 -1.42 -18.63
CA PRO A 150 -8.72 -0.99 -19.95
C PRO A 150 -8.46 0.50 -20.21
N GLY A 151 -7.91 0.81 -21.38
CA GLY A 151 -7.65 2.19 -21.83
C GLY A 151 -6.17 2.56 -21.94
N SER A 152 -5.91 3.84 -22.17
CA SER A 152 -4.54 4.38 -22.28
C SER A 152 -3.84 4.38 -20.92
N MET A 153 -2.57 3.93 -20.88
CA MET A 153 -1.67 4.06 -19.72
C MET A 153 -1.12 5.50 -19.55
N TRP A 154 -1.43 6.39 -20.48
CA TRP A 154 -1.10 7.80 -20.43
C TRP A 154 -2.35 8.61 -20.06
N ARG A 155 -2.15 9.69 -19.31
CA ARG A 155 -3.15 10.75 -19.08
C ARG A 155 -2.53 12.12 -19.42
N SER A 156 -3.41 13.08 -19.69
CA SER A 156 -3.04 14.47 -19.94
C SER A 156 -3.40 15.36 -18.74
N TRP A 157 -2.52 16.30 -18.41
CA TRP A 157 -2.75 17.37 -17.43
C TRP A 157 -2.16 18.66 -17.99
N ASP A 158 -3.01 19.67 -18.20
CA ASP A 158 -2.61 21.02 -18.66
C ASP A 158 -1.54 21.04 -19.76
N SER A 159 -1.79 20.31 -20.86
CA SER A 159 -0.89 20.14 -22.04
C SER A 159 0.34 19.24 -21.87
N ILE A 160 0.64 18.77 -20.65
CA ILE A 160 1.64 17.74 -20.38
C ILE A 160 0.96 16.38 -20.48
N THR A 161 1.55 15.47 -21.23
CA THR A 161 1.17 14.05 -21.21
C THR A 161 2.14 13.32 -20.27
N PHE A 162 1.64 12.42 -19.44
CA PHE A 162 2.48 11.60 -18.60
C PHE A 162 1.83 10.24 -18.42
N THR A 163 2.66 9.25 -18.11
CA THR A 163 2.19 7.95 -17.69
C THR A 163 2.41 7.88 -16.19
N TYR A 164 1.35 7.50 -15.49
CA TYR A 164 1.51 6.81 -14.23
C TYR A 164 1.17 5.35 -14.54
N LEU A 165 2.04 4.44 -14.12
CA LEU A 165 1.72 3.02 -14.14
C LEU A 165 0.58 2.81 -13.14
N THR A 166 -0.65 2.62 -13.62
CA THR A 166 -1.75 2.07 -12.81
C THR A 166 -1.35 0.64 -12.43
N GLY A 167 -0.83 0.45 -11.22
CA GLY A 167 -0.21 -0.80 -10.80
C GLY A 167 -1.20 -1.91 -10.47
N ARG A 168 -2.07 -2.31 -11.41
CA ARG A 168 -2.90 -3.51 -11.27
C ARG A 168 -2.40 -4.66 -12.17
N ARG A 169 -1.28 -5.30 -11.82
CA ARG A 169 -1.08 -6.66 -12.36
C ARG A 169 -2.14 -7.56 -11.70
N ARG A 170 -3.21 -7.90 -12.42
CA ARG A 170 -3.95 -9.13 -12.13
C ARG A 170 -3.02 -10.28 -12.49
N ILE A 171 -2.68 -11.09 -11.48
CA ILE A 171 -2.14 -12.44 -11.64
C ILE A 171 -3.25 -13.36 -12.16
#